data_AF-F8KWG5-F1
#
_entry.id   AF-F8KWG5-F1
#
_cell.length_a   1.000
_cell.length_b   1.000
_cell.length_c   1.000
_cell.angle_alpha   90.00
_cell.angle_beta   90.00
_cell.angle_gamma   90.00
#
_symmetry.space_group_name_H-M   'P 1'
#
loop_
_entity.id
_entity.type
_entity.pdbx_description
1 polymer ?
#
loop_
_entity_poly.entity_id
_entity_poly.type
_entity_poly.pdbx_seq_one_letter_code
_entity_poly.pdbx_strand_id
1 'polypeptide(L)'
;MDVEYLFEETLKKFGRIDVVVNNAGVMSLSPLRRCELFDKVIHTNLRGTFLVSTQAAKRVAEGGRIVAFSSSVLAKSFPAYGSLYCVKSACGRLGSRAS
;
A
#
# COMPACT_ATOMS: atom_id res chain seq x y z
N MET A 1 15.92 -0.48 0.31
CA MET A 1 15.79 -0.85 -1.12
C MET A 1 14.69 0.02 -1.69
N ASP A 2 15.01 0.79 -2.74
CA ASP A 2 14.08 1.75 -3.34
C ASP A 2 13.00 1.00 -4.15
N VAL A 3 11.75 1.45 -4.09
CA VAL A 3 10.62 0.86 -4.84
C VAL A 3 10.86 1.01 -6.34
N GLU A 4 11.46 2.12 -6.77
CA GLU A 4 11.77 2.34 -8.19
C GLU A 4 12.74 1.28 -8.75
N TYR A 5 13.81 0.99 -8.00
CA TYR A 5 14.77 -0.04 -8.38
C TYR A 5 14.13 -1.42 -8.55
N LEU A 6 13.16 -1.78 -7.68
CA LEU A 6 12.43 -3.05 -7.81
C LEU A 6 11.68 -3.16 -9.14
N PHE A 7 11.03 -2.09 -9.57
CA PHE A 7 10.30 -2.07 -10.85
C PHE A 7 11.26 -2.12 -12.03
N GLU A 8 12.37 -1.39 -11.97
CA GLU A 8 13.39 -1.40 -13.03
C GLU A 8 13.97 -2.80 -13.23
N GLU A 9 14.40 -3.46 -12.17
CA GLU A 9 14.97 -4.81 -12.27
C GLU A 9 13.94 -5.84 -12.76
N THR A 10 12.67 -5.68 -12.36
CA THR A 10 11.58 -6.53 -12.85
C THR A 10 11.40 -6.35 -14.36
N LEU A 11 11.35 -5.10 -14.85
CA LEU A 11 11.24 -4.82 -16.28
C LEU A 11 12.47 -5.30 -17.06
N LYS A 12 13.68 -5.11 -16.53
CA LYS A 12 14.91 -5.63 -17.16
C LYS A 12 14.87 -7.14 -17.31
N LYS A 13 14.34 -7.85 -16.31
CA LYS A 13 14.34 -9.32 -16.28
C LYS A 13 13.20 -9.94 -17.09
N PHE A 14 12.02 -9.33 -17.10
CA PHE A 14 10.81 -9.93 -17.66
C PHE A 14 10.22 -9.15 -18.85
N GLY A 15 10.72 -7.96 -19.14
CA GLY A 15 10.30 -7.12 -20.27
C GLY A 15 8.96 -6.39 -20.08
N ARG A 16 8.09 -6.89 -19.20
CA ARG A 16 6.75 -6.32 -18.93
C ARG A 16 6.30 -6.56 -17.50
N ILE A 17 5.34 -5.76 -17.04
CA ILE A 17 4.63 -5.96 -15.77
C ILE A 17 3.13 -5.93 -16.06
N ASP A 18 2.45 -7.06 -15.91
CA ASP A 18 1.01 -7.19 -16.15
C ASP A 18 0.17 -6.94 -14.90
N VAL A 19 0.69 -7.35 -13.75
CA VAL A 19 -0.01 -7.29 -12.48
C VAL A 19 0.94 -6.86 -11.38
N VAL A 20 0.51 -5.88 -10.59
CA VAL A 20 1.18 -5.51 -9.33
C VAL A 20 0.23 -5.81 -8.19
N VAL A 21 0.70 -6.61 -7.23
CA VAL A 21 -0.03 -6.90 -6.00
C VAL A 21 0.73 -6.30 -4.82
N ASN A 22 0.20 -5.22 -4.25
CA ASN A 22 0.71 -4.66 -3.02
C ASN A 22 -0.02 -5.25 -1.80
N ASN A 23 0.65 -6.20 -1.15
CA ASN A 23 0.21 -6.82 0.09
C ASN A 23 1.04 -6.37 1.31
N ALA A 24 1.89 -5.34 1.18
CA ALA A 24 2.69 -4.88 2.30
C ALA A 24 1.79 -4.24 3.37
N GLY A 25 1.70 -4.88 4.53
CA GLY A 25 0.88 -4.45 5.64
C GLY A 25 1.42 -4.99 6.96
N VAL A 26 1.75 -4.09 7.90
CA VAL A 26 2.01 -4.46 9.29
C VAL A 26 0.84 -4.04 10.16
N MET A 27 0.40 -4.95 11.03
CA MET A 27 -0.61 -4.70 12.04
C MET A 27 0.10 -4.61 13.39
N SER A 28 -0.12 -3.52 14.11
CA SER A 28 0.33 -3.37 15.49
C SER A 28 -0.81 -2.84 16.32
N LEU A 29 -1.29 -3.68 17.25
CA LEU A 29 -2.38 -3.36 18.16
C LEU A 29 -1.84 -2.45 19.27
N SER A 30 -2.35 -1.24 19.36
CA SER A 30 -1.97 -0.30 20.41
C SER A 30 -3.09 0.71 20.65
N PRO A 31 -3.28 1.15 21.90
CA PRO A 31 -4.00 2.38 22.17
C PRO A 31 -3.40 3.54 21.34
N LEU A 32 -4.25 4.47 20.90
CA LEU A 32 -3.89 5.62 20.05
C LEU A 32 -2.76 6.51 20.61
N ARG A 33 -2.36 6.35 21.88
CA ARG A 33 -1.38 7.20 22.58
C ARG A 33 0.09 6.89 22.28
N ARG A 34 0.42 5.87 21.46
CA ARG A 34 1.81 5.52 21.12
C ARG A 34 2.18 5.98 19.70
N CYS A 35 2.86 7.12 19.60
CA CYS A 35 3.26 7.74 18.33
C CYS A 35 4.22 6.87 17.49
N GLU A 36 5.19 6.19 18.11
CA GLU A 36 6.19 5.37 17.40
C GLU A 36 5.57 4.23 16.57
N LEU A 37 4.50 3.62 17.11
CA LEU A 37 3.74 2.58 16.42
C LEU A 37 2.89 3.16 15.29
N PHE A 38 2.36 4.38 15.45
CA PHE A 38 1.67 5.09 14.40
C PHE A 38 2.60 5.38 13.22
N ASP A 39 3.80 5.91 13.48
CA ASP A 39 4.78 6.24 12.44
C ASP A 39 5.22 5.02 11.65
N LYS A 40 5.46 3.89 12.34
CA LYS A 40 5.78 2.61 11.69
C LYS A 40 4.65 2.13 10.77
N VAL A 41 3.40 2.19 11.25
CA VAL A 41 2.22 1.77 10.47
C VAL A 41 1.99 2.71 9.29
N ILE A 42 2.15 4.02 9.45
CA ILE A 42 2.07 5.02 8.36
C ILE A 42 3.16 4.76 7.31
N HIS A 43 4.41 4.60 7.75
CA HIS A 43 5.52 4.43 6.83
C HIS A 43 5.36 3.15 5.99
N THR A 44 4.96 2.04 6.60
CA THR A 44 4.79 0.79 5.85
C THR A 44 3.49 0.78 5.06
N ASN A 45 2.35 1.06 5.69
CA ASN A 45 1.05 0.78 5.08
C ASN A 45 0.55 1.92 4.19
N LEU A 46 0.90 3.18 4.49
CA LEU A 46 0.49 4.34 3.67
C LEU A 46 1.57 4.68 2.65
N ARG A 47 2.78 5.03 3.13
CA ARG A 47 3.87 5.49 2.26
C ARG A 47 4.33 4.38 1.32
N GLY A 48 4.54 3.16 1.82
CA GLY A 48 4.87 2.01 0.98
C GLY A 48 3.83 1.77 -0.12
N THR A 49 2.54 1.82 0.25
CA THR A 49 1.45 1.67 -0.72
C THR A 49 1.42 2.78 -1.76
N PHE A 50 1.58 4.03 -1.34
CA PHE A 50 1.62 5.16 -2.26
C PHE A 50 2.76 5.02 -3.27
N LEU A 51 3.98 4.72 -2.81
CA LEU A 51 5.14 4.56 -3.68
C LEU A 51 4.97 3.42 -4.69
N VAL A 52 4.47 2.26 -4.24
CA VAL A 52 4.20 1.11 -5.13
C VAL A 52 3.12 1.46 -6.15
N SER A 53 2.02 2.10 -5.73
CA SER A 53 0.94 2.50 -6.64
C SER A 53 1.41 3.53 -7.68
N THR A 54 2.24 4.50 -7.29
CA THR A 54 2.81 5.48 -8.23
C THR A 54 3.70 4.82 -9.27
N GLN A 55 4.56 3.89 -8.84
CA GLN A 55 5.45 3.18 -9.75
C GLN A 55 4.66 2.23 -10.67
N ALA A 56 3.64 1.55 -10.14
CA ALA A 56 2.75 0.67 -10.88
C ALA A 56 1.93 1.44 -11.94
N ALA A 57 1.34 2.59 -11.59
CA ALA A 57 0.57 3.41 -12.52
C ALA A 57 1.39 3.88 -13.73
N LYS A 58 2.71 4.03 -13.57
CA LYS A 58 3.62 4.44 -14.65
C LYS A 58 4.10 3.30 -15.55
N ARG A 59 4.12 2.06 -15.05
CA ARG A 59 4.92 0.97 -15.62
C ARG A 59 4.16 -0.33 -15.87
N VAL A 60 2.97 -0.49 -15.30
CA VAL A 60 2.10 -1.62 -15.62
C VAL A 60 1.62 -1.48 -17.06
N ALA A 61 1.66 -2.58 -17.80
CA ALA A 61 1.26 -2.60 -19.20
C ALA A 61 -0.21 -2.21 -19.36
N GLU A 62 -0.57 -1.71 -20.54
CA GLU A 62 -1.95 -1.42 -20.90
C GLU A 62 -2.82 -2.69 -20.72
N GLY A 63 -3.99 -2.52 -20.10
CA GLY A 63 -4.87 -3.64 -19.72
C GLY A 63 -4.45 -4.40 -18.46
N GLY A 64 -3.31 -4.06 -17.85
CA GLY A 64 -2.82 -4.66 -16.60
C GLY A 64 -3.63 -4.28 -15.36
N ARG A 65 -3.28 -4.87 -14.21
CA ARG A 65 -4.05 -4.74 -12.95
C ARG A 65 -3.16 -4.36 -11.76
N ILE A 66 -3.66 -3.47 -10.92
CA ILE A 66 -3.05 -3.11 -9.64
C ILE A 66 -4.00 -3.54 -8.53
N VAL A 67 -3.54 -4.43 -7.65
CA VAL A 67 -4.30 -4.94 -6.51
C VAL A 67 -3.62 -4.47 -5.23
N ALA A 68 -4.34 -3.70 -4.42
CA ALA A 68 -3.86 -3.25 -3.11
C ALA A 68 -4.72 -3.84 -2.00
N PHE A 69 -4.10 -4.55 -1.06
CA PHE A 69 -4.82 -5.14 0.06
C PHE A 69 -5.14 -4.10 1.12
N SER A 70 -6.42 -4.05 1.52
CA SER A 70 -6.88 -3.30 2.68
C SER A 70 -7.42 -4.16 3.82
N SER A 71 -7.43 -3.62 5.04
CA SER A 71 -7.91 -4.33 6.22
C SER A 71 -9.38 -3.98 6.45
N SER A 72 -10.21 -4.99 6.73
CA SER A 72 -11.64 -4.88 7.05
C SER A 72 -11.94 -4.14 8.37
N VAL A 73 -10.91 -3.76 9.13
CA VAL A 73 -11.01 -2.96 10.36
C VAL A 73 -11.64 -1.57 10.11
N LEU A 74 -11.69 -1.10 8.86
CA LEU A 74 -12.46 0.10 8.48
C LEU A 74 -13.95 0.02 8.82
N ALA A 75 -14.52 -1.19 8.84
CA ALA A 75 -15.92 -1.39 9.17
C ALA A 75 -16.17 -1.59 10.68
N LYS A 76 -15.11 -1.73 11.50
CA LYS A 76 -15.20 -2.05 12.94
C LYS A 76 -14.18 -1.23 13.73
N SER A 77 -14.60 -0.04 14.17
CA SER A 77 -13.80 0.89 14.98
C SER A 77 -13.61 0.38 16.42
N PHE A 78 -12.69 -0.56 16.63
CA PHE A 78 -12.29 -1.01 17.96
C PHE A 78 -11.16 -0.13 18.54
N PRO A 79 -11.20 0.22 19.85
CA PRO A 79 -10.24 1.15 20.47
C PRO A 79 -8.75 0.76 20.33
N ALA A 80 -8.43 -0.53 20.23
CA ALA A 80 -7.06 -1.03 20.10
C ALA A 80 -6.48 -0.95 18.67
N TYR A 81 -7.28 -0.54 17.69
CA TYR A 81 -6.93 -0.53 16.26
C TYR A 81 -6.76 0.87 15.66
N GLY A 82 -6.77 1.91 16.50
CA GLY A 82 -6.92 3.29 16.03
C GLY A 82 -5.86 3.75 15.02
N SER A 83 -4.58 3.38 15.19
CA SER A 83 -3.52 3.74 14.25
C SER A 83 -3.71 3.08 12.87
N LEU A 84 -4.01 1.79 12.84
CA LEU A 84 -4.27 1.03 11.61
C LEU A 84 -5.52 1.55 10.87
N TYR A 85 -6.56 1.90 11.61
CA TYR A 85 -7.81 2.45 11.07
C TYR A 85 -7.57 3.77 10.32
N CYS A 86 -6.82 4.71 10.90
CA CYS A 86 -6.50 6.00 10.28
C CYS A 86 -5.73 5.83 8.96
N VAL A 87 -4.72 4.95 8.98
CA VAL A 87 -3.85 4.71 7.82
C VAL A 87 -4.61 4.10 6.65
N LYS A 88 -5.50 3.14 6.92
CA LYS A 88 -6.19 2.42 5.85
C LYS A 88 -7.41 3.16 5.30
N SER A 89 -8.04 4.02 6.11
CA SER A 89 -9.11 4.93 5.68
C SER A 89 -8.63 5.88 4.59
N ALA A 90 -7.36 6.29 4.66
CA ALA A 90 -6.70 7.12 3.65
C ALA A 90 -6.44 6.37 2.33
N CYS A 91 -6.10 5.07 2.37
CA CYS A 91 -5.88 4.27 1.15
C CYS A 91 -7.18 3.97 0.37
N GLY A 92 -8.34 3.92 1.03
CA GLY A 92 -9.61 3.49 0.41
C GLY A 92 -10.14 4.36 -0.74
N ARG A 93 -9.51 5.51 -1.03
CA ARG A 93 -9.93 6.44 -2.10
C ARG A 93 -9.06 6.43 -3.37
N LEU A 94 -8.07 5.54 -3.48
CA LEU A 94 -7.08 5.54 -4.58
C LEU A 94 -7.35 4.52 -5.71
N GLY A 95 -8.56 3.97 -5.83
CA GLY A 95 -8.92 3.05 -6.91
C GLY A 95 -9.25 3.78 -8.21
N SER A 96 -8.24 4.18 -9.00
CA SER A 96 -8.45 4.67 -10.38
C SER A 96 -7.94 3.62 -11.38
N ARG A 97 -8.81 3.23 -12.32
CA ARG A 97 -8.43 2.47 -13.51
C ARG A 97 -7.30 3.23 -14.22
N ALA A 98 -6.20 2.56 -14.52
CA ALA A 98 -5.26 3.05 -15.52
C ALA A 98 -6.01 3.03 -16.86
N SER A 99 -6.30 4.22 -17.40
CA SER A 99 -6.88 4.47 -18.72
C SER A 99 -5.78 4.91 -19.67
#